data_AF-A0AAW0X9E7-F1
#
_entry.id   AF-A0AAW0X9E7-F1
#
_cell.length_a   1.000
_cell.length_b   1.000
_cell.length_c   1.000
_cell.angle_alpha   90.00
_cell.angle_beta   90.00
_cell.angle_gamma   90.00
#
_symmetry.space_group_name_H-M   'P 1'
#
loop_
_entity.id
_entity.type
_entity.pdbx_description
1 polymer ?
#
loop_
_entity_poly.entity_id
_entity_poly.type
_entity_poly.pdbx_seq_one_letter_code
_entity_poly.pdbx_strand_id
1 'polypeptide(L)'
;PLATAFVEGGIELGYENRDYNAEFQTGFMIPQGTLRRGSRCSTSKAFIRPVRLRPNLHVAMHSFVTKILIDPHTKRAYGVEFLRHGHTQVVLAKKEIILSAGSINSPQLLMLSGIGPAKQLQSHGIPVLEDLPVGHNLQDHIGVGGLVFLIDKKVSLVQTRYENLPSVLKYAMFGSGPLTVLGGVEGLGFVKTKYANHSDDWPDIEFHFISGSPASDGGRQIRKVH
;
A
#
# COMPACT_ATOMS: atom_id res chain seq x y z
N PRO A 1 3.22 -15.38 -20.42
CA PRO A 1 4.44 -15.69 -21.20
C PRO A 1 5.60 -14.76 -20.84
N LEU A 2 5.37 -13.44 -20.83
CA LEU A 2 6.42 -12.46 -20.47
C LEU A 2 6.89 -12.60 -19.03
N ALA A 3 5.98 -12.80 -18.09
CA ALA A 3 6.31 -13.08 -16.69
C ALA A 3 7.20 -14.33 -16.51
N THR A 4 6.90 -15.40 -17.25
CA THR A 4 7.70 -16.63 -17.26
C THR A 4 9.10 -16.36 -17.82
N ALA A 5 9.20 -15.65 -18.94
CA ALA A 5 10.48 -15.28 -19.56
C ALA A 5 11.33 -14.39 -18.63
N PHE A 6 10.70 -13.50 -17.85
CA PHE A 6 11.39 -12.69 -16.84
C PHE A 6 12.02 -13.56 -15.75
N VAL A 7 11.30 -14.58 -15.26
CA VAL A 7 11.83 -15.53 -14.26
C VAL A 7 12.93 -16.41 -14.86
N GLU A 8 12.72 -16.93 -16.08
CA GLU A 8 13.72 -17.73 -16.80
C GLU A 8 15.02 -16.93 -17.03
N GLY A 9 14.91 -15.64 -17.39
CA GLY A 9 16.07 -14.76 -17.50
C GLY A 9 16.83 -14.58 -16.18
N GLY A 10 16.12 -14.52 -15.06
CA GLY A 10 16.75 -14.55 -13.73
C GLY A 10 17.53 -15.84 -13.48
N ILE A 11 16.97 -16.98 -13.88
CA ILE A 11 17.63 -18.29 -13.76
C ILE A 11 18.89 -18.38 -14.63
N GLU A 12 18.85 -17.86 -15.86
CA GLU A 12 20.04 -17.79 -16.73
C GLU A 12 21.16 -16.91 -16.15
N LEU A 13 20.81 -15.91 -15.34
CA LEU A 13 21.76 -15.08 -14.59
C LEU A 13 22.28 -15.75 -13.31
N GLY A 14 21.85 -16.98 -13.01
CA GLY A 14 22.28 -17.75 -11.83
C GLY A 14 21.43 -17.54 -10.58
N TYR A 15 20.27 -16.88 -10.69
CA TYR A 15 19.32 -16.75 -9.59
C TYR A 15 18.35 -17.94 -9.54
N GLU A 16 17.72 -18.16 -8.38
CA GLU A 16 16.69 -19.18 -8.24
C GLU A 16 15.27 -18.59 -8.41
N ASN A 17 14.34 -19.44 -8.84
CA ASN A 17 12.90 -19.18 -8.69
C ASN A 17 12.43 -19.66 -7.32
N ARG A 18 12.06 -18.73 -6.45
CA ARG A 18 11.77 -18.99 -5.03
C ARG A 18 10.46 -18.35 -4.58
N ASP A 19 9.97 -18.77 -3.43
CA ASP A 19 8.92 -18.03 -2.72
C ASP A 19 9.58 -16.94 -1.88
N TYR A 20 9.39 -15.68 -2.28
CA TYR A 20 9.95 -14.51 -1.60
C TYR A 20 9.38 -14.27 -0.19
N ASN A 21 8.31 -14.98 0.19
CA ASN A 21 7.78 -14.96 1.56
C ASN A 21 8.36 -16.09 2.42
N ALA A 22 9.21 -16.95 1.88
CA ALA A 22 9.90 -18.00 2.62
C ALA A 22 11.18 -17.48 3.30
N GLU A 23 12.03 -18.40 3.76
CA GLU A 23 13.29 -18.08 4.45
C GLU A 23 14.24 -17.19 3.64
N PHE A 24 14.24 -17.34 2.31
CA PHE A 24 15.15 -16.61 1.43
C PHE A 24 14.38 -15.81 0.37
N GLN A 25 14.83 -14.58 0.13
CA GLN A 25 14.20 -13.61 -0.76
C GLN A 25 14.95 -13.45 -2.09
N THR A 26 16.27 -13.57 -2.10
CA THR A 26 17.06 -13.33 -3.32
C THR A 26 16.69 -14.31 -4.42
N GLY A 27 16.21 -13.80 -5.55
CA GLY A 27 15.67 -14.63 -6.62
C GLY A 27 14.71 -13.87 -7.54
N PHE A 28 14.19 -14.59 -8.53
CA PHE A 28 13.22 -14.08 -9.49
C PHE A 28 11.98 -14.95 -9.48
N MET A 29 10.79 -14.36 -9.36
CA MET A 29 9.56 -15.13 -9.17
C MET A 29 8.31 -14.42 -9.65
N ILE A 30 7.21 -15.17 -9.69
CA ILE A 30 5.87 -14.63 -9.95
C ILE A 30 5.29 -14.11 -8.62
N PRO A 31 4.84 -12.84 -8.54
CA PRO A 31 4.32 -12.28 -7.31
C PRO A 31 3.01 -12.94 -6.88
N GLN A 32 2.85 -13.05 -5.56
CA GLN A 32 1.56 -13.27 -4.94
C GLN A 32 0.93 -11.92 -4.63
N GLY A 33 -0.39 -11.81 -4.71
CA GLY A 33 -1.08 -10.56 -4.45
C GLY A 33 -2.30 -10.71 -3.56
N THR A 34 -2.72 -9.59 -2.97
CA THR A 34 -3.89 -9.51 -2.09
C THR A 34 -5.19 -9.59 -2.90
N LEU A 35 -5.49 -10.78 -3.42
CA LEU A 35 -6.66 -11.10 -4.23
C LEU A 35 -7.52 -12.18 -3.57
N ARG A 36 -8.82 -12.15 -3.85
CA ARG A 36 -9.75 -13.23 -3.50
C ARG A 36 -10.76 -13.40 -4.63
N ARG A 37 -10.73 -14.57 -5.29
CA ARG A 37 -11.54 -14.89 -6.48
C ARG A 37 -11.33 -13.88 -7.62
N GLY A 38 -10.07 -13.60 -7.97
CA GLY A 38 -9.72 -12.70 -9.07
C GLY A 38 -9.86 -11.21 -8.79
N SER A 39 -10.47 -10.80 -7.68
CA SER A 39 -10.65 -9.38 -7.32
C SER A 39 -9.76 -8.96 -6.16
N ARG A 40 -9.40 -7.66 -6.13
CA ARG A 40 -8.75 -7.02 -4.97
C ARG A 40 -9.44 -7.40 -3.65
N CYS A 41 -8.63 -7.77 -2.66
CA CYS A 41 -9.04 -8.06 -1.30
C CYS A 41 -8.39 -7.07 -0.33
N SER A 42 -9.06 -5.95 -0.08
CA SER A 42 -8.61 -4.98 0.93
C SER A 42 -8.83 -5.48 2.36
N THR A 43 -8.16 -4.87 3.33
CA THR A 43 -8.37 -5.13 4.76
C THR A 43 -9.85 -4.97 5.17
N SER A 44 -10.54 -3.95 4.64
CA SER A 44 -11.99 -3.79 4.86
C SER A 44 -12.81 -4.97 4.30
N LYS A 45 -12.51 -5.45 3.09
CA LYS A 45 -13.21 -6.60 2.48
C LYS A 45 -12.91 -7.92 3.20
N ALA A 46 -11.71 -8.07 3.74
CA ALA A 46 -11.27 -9.25 4.46
C ALA A 46 -11.81 -9.29 5.90
N PHE A 47 -11.73 -8.20 6.65
CA PHE A 47 -11.92 -8.19 8.10
C PHE A 47 -13.16 -7.41 8.57
N ILE A 48 -13.48 -6.26 7.97
CA ILE A 48 -14.59 -5.40 8.44
C ILE A 48 -15.93 -5.80 7.83
N ARG A 49 -15.99 -5.92 6.50
CA ARG A 49 -17.22 -6.22 5.76
C ARG A 49 -17.93 -7.49 6.23
N PRO A 50 -17.24 -8.60 6.55
CA PRO A 50 -17.90 -9.83 7.03
C PRO A 50 -18.58 -9.66 8.40
N VAL A 51 -18.07 -8.76 9.26
CA VAL A 51 -18.54 -8.59 10.64
C VAL A 51 -19.28 -7.27 10.88
N ARG A 52 -19.53 -6.49 9.81
CA ARG A 52 -20.12 -5.13 9.86
C ARG A 52 -21.50 -5.03 10.53
N LEU A 53 -22.22 -6.15 10.65
CA LEU A 53 -23.55 -6.20 11.26
C LEU A 53 -23.51 -6.59 12.75
N ARG A 54 -22.32 -6.83 13.32
CA ARG A 54 -22.22 -7.12 14.75
C ARG A 54 -22.60 -5.86 15.56
N PRO A 55 -23.47 -5.97 16.57
CA PRO A 55 -23.97 -4.81 17.31
C PRO A 55 -22.89 -4.08 18.12
N ASN A 56 -21.75 -4.72 18.36
CA ASN A 56 -20.61 -4.16 19.09
C ASN A 56 -19.53 -3.53 18.19
N LEU A 57 -19.77 -3.41 16.87
CA LEU A 57 -18.86 -2.75 15.94
C LEU A 57 -19.58 -1.61 15.22
N HIS A 58 -19.06 -0.39 15.37
CA HIS A 58 -19.55 0.79 14.68
C HIS A 58 -18.48 1.28 13.70
N VAL A 59 -18.88 1.55 12.46
CA VAL A 59 -18.01 2.09 11.41
C VAL A 59 -18.54 3.46 10.98
N ALA A 60 -17.78 4.51 11.28
CA ALA A 60 -18.08 5.87 10.86
C ALA A 60 -17.25 6.23 9.61
N MET A 61 -17.93 6.35 8.46
CA MET A 61 -17.29 6.82 7.22
C MET A 61 -17.35 8.35 7.13
N HIS A 62 -16.54 8.94 6.26
CA HIS A 62 -16.47 10.39 6.04
C HIS A 62 -16.23 11.18 7.34
N SER A 63 -15.39 10.62 8.21
CA SER A 63 -15.08 11.14 9.55
C SER A 63 -13.60 11.48 9.60
N PHE A 64 -13.26 12.73 9.34
CA PHE A 64 -11.87 13.20 9.29
C PHE A 64 -11.41 13.58 10.70
N VAL A 65 -10.55 12.76 11.30
CA VAL A 65 -10.05 13.00 12.66
C VAL A 65 -9.13 14.22 12.68
N THR A 66 -9.41 15.15 13.59
CA THR A 66 -8.68 16.41 13.73
C THR A 66 -7.78 16.43 14.96
N LYS A 67 -8.17 15.74 16.04
CA LYS A 67 -7.42 15.75 17.30
C LYS A 67 -7.70 14.53 18.17
N ILE A 68 -6.68 14.05 18.88
CA ILE A 68 -6.80 13.11 19.99
C ILE A 68 -6.92 13.93 21.27
N LEU A 69 -7.94 13.65 22.08
CA LEU A 69 -8.17 14.32 23.35
C LEU A 69 -7.39 13.59 24.44
N ILE A 70 -6.44 14.30 25.05
CA ILE A 70 -5.52 13.75 26.05
C ILE A 70 -5.51 14.66 27.26
N ASP A 71 -5.66 14.06 28.44
CA ASP A 71 -5.61 14.77 29.70
C ASP A 71 -4.16 15.21 30.00
N PRO A 72 -3.90 16.51 30.25
CA PRO A 72 -2.54 17.02 30.37
C PRO A 72 -1.80 16.55 31.63
N HIS A 73 -2.53 16.15 32.67
CA HIS A 73 -1.96 15.75 33.95
C HIS A 73 -1.71 14.25 34.03
N THR A 74 -2.70 13.46 33.64
CA THR A 74 -2.65 11.99 33.67
C THR A 74 -2.03 11.39 32.42
N LYS A 75 -1.86 12.20 31.35
CA LYS A 75 -1.41 11.78 30.00
C LYS A 75 -2.31 10.71 29.38
N ARG A 76 -3.54 10.56 29.86
CA ARG A 76 -4.49 9.56 29.35
C ARG A 76 -5.25 10.09 28.14
N ALA A 77 -5.19 9.38 27.02
CA ALA A 77 -6.05 9.62 25.87
C ALA A 77 -7.48 9.13 26.19
N TYR A 78 -8.47 10.00 26.05
CA TYR A 78 -9.85 9.73 26.49
C TYR A 78 -10.91 9.95 25.41
N GLY A 79 -10.55 10.56 24.29
CA GLY A 79 -11.47 10.73 23.17
C GLY A 79 -10.79 11.14 21.87
N VAL A 80 -11.58 11.21 20.81
CA VAL A 80 -11.16 11.66 19.49
C VAL A 80 -12.17 12.67 18.98
N GLU A 81 -11.67 13.79 18.48
CA GLU A 81 -12.43 14.80 17.76
C GLU A 81 -12.29 14.57 16.25
N PHE A 82 -13.40 14.64 15.53
CA PHE A 82 -13.43 14.49 14.08
C PHE A 82 -14.49 15.37 13.42
N LEU A 83 -14.21 15.78 12.18
CA LEU A 83 -15.15 16.48 11.31
C LEU A 83 -15.95 15.46 10.49
N ARG A 84 -17.28 15.56 10.54
CA ARG A 84 -18.17 14.74 9.71
C ARG A 84 -19.34 15.58 9.21
N HIS A 85 -19.50 15.62 7.89
CA HIS A 85 -20.56 16.38 7.22
C HIS A 85 -20.59 17.86 7.63
N GLY A 86 -19.42 18.49 7.80
CA GLY A 86 -19.29 19.90 8.19
C GLY A 86 -19.43 20.18 9.69
N HIS A 87 -19.67 19.16 10.51
CA HIS A 87 -19.82 19.32 11.96
C HIS A 87 -18.70 18.60 12.73
N THR A 88 -18.15 19.29 13.72
CA THR A 88 -17.20 18.70 14.68
C THR A 88 -17.97 17.79 15.64
N GLN A 89 -17.47 16.57 15.83
CA GLN A 89 -18.03 15.58 16.73
C GLN A 89 -16.93 14.98 17.61
N VAL A 90 -17.29 14.50 18.78
CA VAL A 90 -16.37 13.86 19.74
C VAL A 90 -16.90 12.48 20.09
N VAL A 91 -16.02 11.49 20.07
CA VAL A 91 -16.26 10.15 20.62
C VAL A 91 -15.29 9.89 21.76
N LEU A 92 -15.81 9.43 22.90
CA LEU A 92 -15.03 9.10 24.08
C LEU A 92 -14.69 7.61 24.12
N ALA A 93 -13.48 7.30 24.59
CA ALA A 93 -12.99 5.94 24.74
C ALA A 93 -12.83 5.59 26.23
N LYS A 94 -13.46 4.49 26.67
CA LYS A 94 -13.36 4.03 28.06
C LYS A 94 -12.07 3.28 28.37
N LYS A 95 -11.46 2.65 27.37
CA LYS A 95 -10.25 1.83 27.52
C LYS A 95 -9.08 2.46 26.80
N GLU A 96 -9.08 2.40 25.48
CA GLU A 96 -7.92 2.72 24.65
C GLU A 96 -8.33 3.42 23.36
N ILE A 97 -7.38 4.14 22.78
CA ILE A 97 -7.45 4.72 21.43
C ILE A 97 -6.26 4.15 20.65
N ILE A 98 -6.53 3.50 19.54
CA ILE A 98 -5.50 2.94 18.65
C ILE A 98 -5.43 3.82 17.41
N LEU A 99 -4.25 4.39 17.16
CA LEU A 99 -4.00 5.28 16.03
C LEU A 99 -3.51 4.49 14.81
N SER A 100 -4.31 4.49 13.74
CA SER A 100 -4.03 3.74 12.50
C SER A 100 -4.21 4.59 11.25
N ALA A 101 -3.72 5.84 11.27
CA ALA A 101 -3.89 6.80 10.16
C ALA A 101 -2.80 6.71 9.07
N GLY A 102 -1.85 5.76 9.19
CA GLY A 102 -0.74 5.55 8.26
C GLY A 102 0.52 6.35 8.62
N SER A 103 1.64 6.07 7.94
CA SER A 103 2.96 6.65 8.22
C SER A 103 3.02 8.18 8.09
N ILE A 104 2.10 8.78 7.33
CA ILE A 104 2.02 10.24 7.13
C ILE A 104 1.05 10.90 8.12
N ASN A 105 -0.20 10.44 8.18
CA ASN A 105 -1.22 11.13 8.96
C ASN A 105 -1.16 10.79 10.46
N SER A 106 -0.63 9.63 10.86
CA SER A 106 -0.46 9.30 12.28
C SER A 106 0.48 10.29 13.00
N PRO A 107 1.73 10.54 12.53
CA PRO A 107 2.59 11.53 13.19
C PRO A 107 2.01 12.95 13.10
N GLN A 108 1.35 13.31 11.99
CA GLN A 108 0.65 14.59 11.89
C GLN A 108 -0.42 14.75 12.99
N LEU A 109 -1.28 13.75 13.18
CA LEU A 109 -2.36 13.80 14.15
C LEU A 109 -1.82 13.82 15.60
N LEU A 110 -0.75 13.08 15.89
CA LEU A 110 -0.06 13.15 17.18
C LEU A 110 0.46 14.56 17.44
N MET A 111 1.11 15.18 16.45
CA MET A 111 1.61 16.55 16.56
C MET A 111 0.47 17.56 16.79
N LEU A 112 -0.63 17.46 16.03
CA LEU A 112 -1.84 18.28 16.25
C LEU A 112 -2.47 18.07 17.64
N SER A 113 -2.21 16.93 18.26
CA SER A 113 -2.66 16.57 19.62
C SER A 113 -1.64 16.93 20.71
N GLY A 114 -0.54 17.61 20.36
CA GLY A 114 0.48 18.08 21.29
C GLY A 114 1.61 17.09 21.58
N ILE A 115 1.72 16.00 20.82
CA ILE A 115 2.78 14.98 20.97
C ILE A 115 3.72 15.06 19.76
N GLY A 116 4.93 15.57 19.95
CA GLY A 116 5.91 15.74 18.88
C GLY A 116 7.01 16.74 19.21
N PRO A 117 7.88 17.09 18.25
CA PRO A 117 9.05 17.92 18.52
C PRO A 117 8.64 19.30 19.05
N ALA A 118 9.02 19.64 20.28
CA ALA A 118 8.50 20.82 20.99
C ALA A 118 8.65 22.12 20.20
N LYS A 119 9.80 22.34 19.55
CA LYS A 119 10.05 23.53 18.72
C LYS A 119 9.08 23.64 17.54
N GLN A 120 8.79 22.51 16.87
CA GLN A 120 7.85 22.49 15.75
C GLN A 120 6.43 22.76 16.23
N LEU A 121 6.01 22.11 17.32
CA LEU A 121 4.69 22.34 17.92
C LEU A 121 4.49 23.81 18.31
N GLN A 122 5.47 24.38 19.02
CA GLN A 122 5.45 25.79 19.44
C GLN A 122 5.40 26.75 18.24
N SER A 123 6.13 26.47 17.15
CA SER A 123 6.11 27.30 15.93
C SER A 123 4.73 27.35 15.25
N HIS A 124 3.89 26.35 15.49
CA HIS A 124 2.51 26.27 15.00
C HIS A 124 1.46 26.65 16.05
N GLY A 125 1.87 27.16 17.22
CA GLY A 125 0.96 27.53 18.31
C GLY A 125 0.27 26.34 18.98
N ILE A 126 0.83 25.14 18.85
CA ILE A 126 0.29 23.92 19.46
C ILE A 126 0.89 23.74 20.86
N PRO A 127 0.08 23.60 21.92
CA PRO A 127 0.58 23.27 23.24
C PRO A 127 1.36 21.95 23.25
N VAL A 128 2.58 21.99 23.81
CA VAL A 128 3.42 20.80 23.95
C VAL A 128 2.92 19.99 25.13
N LEU A 129 2.32 18.84 24.84
CA LEU A 129 1.97 17.85 25.84
C LEU A 129 3.16 16.93 26.13
N GLU A 130 3.86 16.48 25.09
CA GLU A 130 5.00 15.59 25.20
C GLU A 130 6.00 15.86 24.08
N ASP A 131 7.27 16.05 24.42
CA ASP A 131 8.35 16.32 23.47
C ASP A 131 8.98 15.02 23.00
N LEU A 132 8.58 14.55 21.82
CA LEU A 132 9.04 13.30 21.21
C LEU A 132 9.41 13.53 19.74
N PRO A 133 10.33 12.73 19.16
CA PRO A 133 10.72 12.85 17.76
C PRO A 133 9.67 12.25 16.80
N VAL A 134 8.40 12.62 16.98
CA VAL A 134 7.29 12.20 16.12
C VAL A 134 7.48 12.77 14.71
N GLY A 135 7.32 11.91 13.70
CA GLY A 135 7.49 12.28 12.29
C GLY A 135 8.91 12.09 11.75
N HIS A 136 9.88 11.74 12.60
CA HIS A 136 11.22 11.34 12.17
C HIS A 136 11.25 9.87 11.71
N ASN A 137 12.35 9.48 11.07
CA ASN A 137 12.58 8.11 10.56
C ASN A 137 11.54 7.66 9.51
N LEU A 138 11.05 8.58 8.68
CA LEU A 138 10.29 8.22 7.48
C LEU A 138 11.23 7.48 6.52
N GLN A 139 10.82 6.29 6.11
CA GLN A 139 11.49 5.48 5.12
C GLN A 139 10.47 5.10 4.06
N ASP A 140 10.92 5.11 2.81
CA ASP A 140 10.17 4.64 1.65
C ASP A 140 11.16 4.09 0.63
N HIS A 141 10.69 3.23 -0.27
CA HIS A 141 11.52 2.69 -1.34
C HIS A 141 11.54 3.66 -2.52
N ILE A 142 12.73 4.11 -2.92
CA ILE A 142 12.87 4.99 -4.07
C ILE A 142 12.74 4.15 -5.34
N GLY A 143 11.63 4.30 -6.05
CA GLY A 143 11.43 3.71 -7.38
C GLY A 143 11.94 4.62 -8.48
N VAL A 144 12.80 4.12 -9.35
CA VAL A 144 13.15 4.78 -10.62
C VAL A 144 12.13 4.39 -11.69
N GLY A 145 11.72 5.34 -12.53
CA GLY A 145 10.87 5.06 -13.68
C GLY A 145 11.54 4.01 -14.56
N GLY A 146 10.93 2.82 -14.62
CA GLY A 146 11.59 1.61 -15.10
C GLY A 146 12.08 1.68 -16.56
N LEU A 147 12.94 0.71 -16.90
CA LEU A 147 13.41 0.52 -18.27
C LEU A 147 12.27 -0.01 -19.14
N VAL A 148 11.94 0.70 -20.22
CA VAL A 148 10.88 0.31 -21.16
C VAL A 148 11.50 -0.27 -22.42
N PHE A 149 11.13 -1.50 -22.74
CA PHE A 149 11.58 -2.20 -23.94
C PHE A 149 10.39 -2.46 -24.87
N LEU A 150 10.60 -2.25 -26.17
CA LEU A 150 9.64 -2.65 -27.20
C LEU A 150 9.82 -4.13 -27.53
N ILE A 151 8.71 -4.80 -27.81
CA ILE A 151 8.70 -6.20 -28.23
C ILE A 151 7.88 -6.34 -29.52
N ASP A 152 8.36 -7.15 -30.46
CA ASP A 152 7.67 -7.37 -31.75
C ASP A 152 6.39 -8.20 -31.58
N LYS A 153 6.39 -9.12 -30.61
CA LYS A 153 5.24 -9.99 -30.32
C LYS A 153 4.15 -9.21 -29.58
N LYS A 154 2.89 -9.33 -30.04
CA LYS A 154 1.70 -8.70 -29.43
C LYS A 154 1.24 -9.41 -28.15
N VAL A 155 2.15 -9.65 -27.20
CA VAL A 155 1.90 -10.38 -25.94
C VAL A 155 1.93 -9.49 -24.70
N SER A 156 2.23 -8.20 -24.87
CA SER A 156 2.17 -7.18 -23.80
C SER A 156 0.73 -6.91 -23.34
N LEU A 157 0.61 -6.53 -22.06
CA LEU A 157 -0.59 -5.98 -21.46
C LEU A 157 -0.88 -4.60 -22.04
N VAL A 158 -1.80 -4.57 -23.01
CA VAL A 158 -2.38 -3.34 -23.56
C VAL A 158 -3.85 -3.35 -23.20
N GLN A 159 -4.29 -2.35 -22.45
CA GLN A 159 -5.63 -2.31 -21.83
C GLN A 159 -6.76 -2.57 -22.84
N THR A 160 -6.70 -1.92 -24.01
CA THR A 160 -7.71 -2.08 -25.08
C THR A 160 -7.85 -3.50 -25.62
N ARG A 161 -6.82 -4.35 -25.47
CA ARG A 161 -6.89 -5.76 -25.91
C ARG A 161 -7.76 -6.62 -24.98
N TYR A 162 -7.88 -6.23 -23.72
CA TYR A 162 -8.55 -7.01 -22.68
C TYR A 162 -9.85 -6.38 -22.18
N GLU A 163 -10.14 -5.13 -22.53
CA GLU A 163 -11.45 -4.48 -22.37
C GLU A 163 -12.46 -4.98 -23.41
N ASN A 164 -12.73 -6.29 -23.41
CA ASN A 164 -13.72 -6.91 -24.29
C ASN A 164 -14.76 -7.69 -23.47
N LEU A 165 -15.96 -7.83 -24.03
CA LEU A 165 -17.10 -8.46 -23.37
C LEU A 165 -16.79 -9.90 -22.88
N PRO A 166 -16.11 -10.76 -23.65
CA PRO A 166 -15.72 -12.09 -23.16
C PRO A 166 -14.83 -12.04 -21.90
N SER A 167 -13.86 -11.14 -21.84
CA SER A 167 -12.97 -11.00 -20.68
C SER A 167 -13.72 -10.50 -19.45
N VAL A 168 -14.65 -9.56 -19.64
CA VAL A 168 -15.54 -9.07 -18.57
C VAL A 168 -16.44 -10.18 -18.05
N LEU A 169 -17.08 -10.95 -18.94
CA LEU A 169 -17.93 -12.06 -18.56
C LEU A 169 -17.16 -13.17 -17.83
N LYS A 170 -15.97 -13.51 -18.31
CA LYS A 170 -15.10 -14.51 -17.66
C LYS A 170 -14.68 -14.07 -16.26
N TYR A 171 -14.34 -12.78 -16.10
CA TYR A 171 -14.03 -12.20 -14.80
C TYR A 171 -15.24 -12.24 -13.86
N ALA A 172 -16.40 -11.78 -14.33
CA ALA A 172 -17.61 -11.68 -13.51
C ALA A 172 -18.14 -13.06 -13.05
N MET A 173 -18.14 -14.05 -13.94
CA MET A 173 -18.68 -15.37 -13.64
C MET A 173 -17.70 -16.28 -12.90
N PHE A 174 -16.41 -16.23 -13.26
CA PHE A 174 -15.42 -17.21 -12.78
C PHE A 174 -14.30 -16.60 -11.95
N GLY A 175 -14.22 -15.27 -11.80
CA GLY A 175 -13.11 -14.61 -11.12
C GLY A 175 -11.76 -14.94 -11.76
N SER A 176 -11.73 -15.08 -13.09
CA SER A 176 -10.56 -15.49 -13.86
C SER A 176 -10.41 -14.67 -15.14
N GLY A 177 -9.26 -14.80 -15.80
CA GLY A 177 -8.97 -14.11 -17.05
C GLY A 177 -8.10 -12.86 -16.86
N PRO A 178 -7.84 -12.11 -17.93
CA PRO A 178 -6.83 -11.05 -17.95
C PRO A 178 -7.14 -9.87 -17.03
N LEU A 179 -8.39 -9.71 -16.59
CA LEU A 179 -8.79 -8.65 -15.65
C LEU A 179 -8.45 -8.96 -14.18
N THR A 180 -7.88 -10.13 -13.89
CA THR A 180 -7.44 -10.52 -12.54
C THR A 180 -5.96 -10.27 -12.29
N VAL A 181 -5.23 -9.70 -13.24
CA VAL A 181 -3.80 -9.39 -13.09
C VAL A 181 -3.56 -8.39 -11.96
N LEU A 182 -2.37 -8.43 -11.36
CA LEU A 182 -2.01 -7.69 -10.14
C LEU A 182 -1.73 -6.19 -10.37
N GLY A 183 -2.43 -5.56 -11.33
CA GLY A 183 -2.21 -4.14 -11.63
C GLY A 183 -0.91 -3.88 -12.37
N GLY A 184 -0.45 -4.85 -13.16
CA GLY A 184 0.69 -4.70 -14.06
C GLY A 184 1.98 -5.34 -13.57
N VAL A 185 2.17 -5.55 -12.27
CA VAL A 185 3.35 -6.28 -11.77
C VAL A 185 3.12 -7.78 -11.93
N GLU A 186 3.90 -8.41 -12.79
CA GLU A 186 3.76 -9.83 -13.14
C GLU A 186 5.02 -10.64 -12.83
N GLY A 187 6.12 -10.00 -12.48
CA GLY A 187 7.34 -10.63 -11.99
C GLY A 187 8.02 -9.75 -10.95
N LEU A 188 8.68 -10.37 -9.99
CA LEU A 188 9.54 -9.72 -9.01
C LEU A 188 10.94 -10.31 -9.10
N GLY A 189 11.95 -9.46 -8.95
CA GLY A 189 13.34 -9.87 -8.87
C GLY A 189 14.02 -9.17 -7.71
N PHE A 190 14.45 -9.91 -6.70
CA PHE A 190 15.22 -9.37 -5.59
C PHE A 190 16.70 -9.68 -5.79
N VAL A 191 17.54 -8.66 -5.85
CA VAL A 191 18.97 -8.79 -6.12
C VAL A 191 19.81 -8.02 -5.12
N LYS A 192 21.07 -8.48 -4.95
CA LYS A 192 22.08 -7.81 -4.14
C LYS A 192 23.02 -7.02 -5.05
N THR A 193 23.19 -5.74 -4.76
CA THR A 193 24.28 -4.97 -5.35
C THR A 193 25.60 -5.27 -4.64
N LYS A 194 26.70 -4.75 -5.19
CA LYS A 194 28.02 -4.79 -4.54
C LYS A 194 28.08 -4.08 -3.18
N TYR A 195 27.05 -3.30 -2.82
CA TYR A 195 26.97 -2.59 -1.54
C TYR A 195 26.16 -3.37 -0.49
N ALA A 196 25.41 -4.39 -0.89
CA ALA A 196 24.66 -5.23 0.03
C ALA A 196 25.62 -6.08 0.88
N ASN A 197 25.19 -6.40 2.10
CA ASN A 197 25.90 -7.40 2.89
C ASN A 197 25.65 -8.80 2.30
N HIS A 198 26.71 -9.44 1.82
CA HIS A 198 26.61 -10.76 1.20
C HIS A 198 26.54 -11.91 2.21
N SER A 199 26.78 -11.68 3.51
CA SER A 199 26.64 -12.73 4.54
C SER A 199 25.18 -13.07 4.85
N ASP A 200 24.25 -12.14 4.58
CA ASP A 200 22.84 -12.25 4.97
C ASP A 200 21.95 -12.16 3.73
N ASP A 201 20.71 -12.62 3.81
CA ASP A 201 19.77 -12.59 2.67
C ASP A 201 18.82 -11.38 2.67
N TRP A 202 19.41 -10.19 2.58
CA TRP A 202 18.71 -8.91 2.54
C TRP A 202 19.02 -8.18 1.22
N PRO A 203 18.30 -8.51 0.13
CA PRO A 203 18.48 -7.84 -1.15
C PRO A 203 18.14 -6.35 -1.06
N ASP A 204 18.97 -5.51 -1.68
CA ASP A 204 18.87 -4.04 -1.64
C ASP A 204 18.24 -3.44 -2.92
N ILE A 205 17.88 -4.30 -3.88
CA ILE A 205 17.11 -3.92 -5.08
C ILE A 205 15.93 -4.88 -5.28
N GLU A 206 14.78 -4.29 -5.58
CA GLU A 206 13.58 -4.97 -6.06
C GLU A 206 13.24 -4.51 -7.50
N PHE A 207 13.26 -5.46 -8.43
CA PHE A 207 12.77 -5.28 -9.78
C PHE A 207 11.29 -5.61 -9.88
N HIS A 208 10.52 -4.66 -10.35
CA HIS A 208 9.13 -4.86 -10.73
C HIS A 208 9.04 -5.08 -12.24
N PHE A 209 8.74 -6.30 -12.65
CA PHE A 209 8.48 -6.60 -14.05
C PHE A 209 7.01 -6.32 -14.38
N ILE A 210 6.81 -5.48 -15.40
CA ILE A 210 5.50 -5.11 -15.91
C ILE A 210 5.44 -5.46 -17.39
N SER A 211 4.46 -6.27 -17.82
CA SER A 211 4.31 -6.61 -19.24
C SER A 211 3.68 -5.49 -20.08
N GLY A 212 3.78 -4.24 -19.64
CA GLY A 212 3.22 -3.05 -20.26
C GLY A 212 4.00 -1.82 -19.84
N SER A 213 3.65 -0.66 -20.37
CA SER A 213 4.29 0.61 -19.99
C SER A 213 3.23 1.70 -19.86
N PRO A 214 3.52 2.83 -19.19
CA PRO A 214 2.64 4.00 -19.21
C PRO A 214 2.29 4.43 -20.64
N ALA A 215 3.21 4.32 -21.61
CA ALA A 215 2.94 4.62 -23.02
C ALA A 215 1.93 3.65 -23.68
N SER A 216 1.63 2.51 -23.05
CA SER A 216 0.70 1.50 -23.56
C SER A 216 -0.78 1.80 -23.27
N ASP A 217 -1.08 2.86 -22.52
CA ASP A 217 -2.46 3.29 -22.20
C ASP A 217 -3.14 4.10 -23.32
N GLY A 218 -2.40 4.40 -24.40
CA GLY A 218 -2.90 5.17 -25.55
C GLY A 218 -3.15 6.65 -25.24
N GLY A 219 -2.52 7.20 -24.21
CA GLY A 219 -2.67 8.60 -23.79
C GLY A 219 -3.98 8.87 -23.03
N ARG A 220 -4.67 7.83 -22.54
CA ARG A 220 -5.90 8.00 -21.74
C ARG A 220 -5.56 8.57 -20.37
N GLN A 221 -5.61 9.90 -20.25
CA GLN A 221 -5.54 10.55 -18.95
C GLN A 221 -6.82 10.31 -18.15
N ILE A 222 -6.71 9.63 -17.01
CA ILE A 222 -7.80 9.57 -16.03
C ILE A 222 -7.86 10.93 -15.33
N ARG A 223 -8.67 11.85 -15.86
CA ARG A 223 -8.81 13.23 -15.36
C ARG A 223 -9.28 13.30 -13.89
N LYS A 224 -9.93 12.24 -13.39
CA LYS A 224 -10.33 12.10 -11.98
C LYS A 224 -10.23 10.64 -11.55
N VAL A 225 -9.35 10.36 -10.60
CA VAL A 225 -9.32 9.10 -9.84
C VAL A 225 -9.84 9.40 -8.44
N HIS A 226 -11.17 9.45 -8.26
CA HIS A 226 -11.85 9.44 -6.96
C HIS A 226 -13.22 8.79 -7.10
#